data_AF-A0AAD6FU34-F1
#
_entry.id   AF-A0AAD6FU34-F1
#
_cell.length_a   1.000
_cell.length_b   1.000
_cell.length_c   1.000
_cell.angle_alpha   90.00
_cell.angle_beta   90.00
_cell.angle_gamma   90.00
#
_symmetry.space_group_name_H-M   'P 1'
#
loop_
_entity.id
_entity.type
_entity.pdbx_description
1 polymer ?
#
loop_
_entity_poly.entity_id
_entity_poly.type
_entity_poly.pdbx_seq_one_letter_code
_entity_poly.pdbx_strand_id
1 'polypeptide(L)'
;QEVCLFLSRGVPVLSEGSSLQLEVCLFLSRGIPVLSEGSSLQLEVCLFLSRGVPVLSEGSSLQQEVCLFLSRGAPVLSEGSSLQLEVCLFLSRGAPVLSEGSSLQQKVWVVPVPLSSGRPTG
;
A
#
# COMPACT_ATOMS: atom_id res chain seq x y z
N GLN A 1 -3.16 -16.21 0.29
CA GLN A 1 -4.24 -16.12 1.30
C GLN A 1 -4.95 -14.80 1.08
N GLU A 2 -6.23 -14.85 0.75
CA GLU A 2 -7.08 -13.66 0.61
C GLU A 2 -7.64 -13.24 1.97
N VAL A 3 -7.47 -11.98 2.32
CA VAL A 3 -7.99 -11.39 3.56
C VAL A 3 -8.70 -10.09 3.23
N CYS A 4 -10.02 -10.08 3.37
CA CYS A 4 -10.86 -8.90 3.22
C CYS A 4 -11.38 -8.47 4.59
N LEU A 5 -10.98 -7.30 5.07
CA LEU A 5 -11.43 -6.77 6.37
C LEU A 5 -12.03 -5.37 6.21
N PHE A 6 -13.21 -5.20 6.80
CA PHE A 6 -13.86 -3.91 6.96
C PHE A 6 -13.80 -3.52 8.43
N LEU A 7 -12.95 -2.55 8.78
CA LEU A 7 -12.78 -2.12 10.16
C LEU A 7 -12.85 -0.60 10.26
N SER A 8 -13.54 -0.10 11.28
CA SER A 8 -13.51 1.33 11.58
C SER A 8 -12.10 1.80 12.01
N ARG A 9 -11.26 0.90 12.54
CA ARG A 9 -9.86 1.13 12.92
C ARG A 9 -9.01 -0.06 12.48
N GLY A 10 -7.88 0.21 11.85
CA GLY A 10 -6.97 -0.84 11.38
C GLY A 10 -6.36 -1.63 12.54
N VAL A 11 -6.12 -2.91 12.28
CA VAL A 11 -5.29 -3.80 13.09
C VAL A 11 -4.04 -4.07 12.22
N PRO A 12 -2.82 -4.12 12.79
CA PRO A 12 -1.65 -4.42 11.98
C PRO A 12 -1.81 -5.80 11.36
N VAL A 13 -1.60 -5.89 10.05
CA VAL A 13 -1.52 -7.17 9.36
C VAL A 13 -0.04 -7.55 9.36
N LEU A 14 0.28 -8.64 10.04
CA LEU A 14 1.61 -9.22 10.10
C LEU A 14 1.59 -10.56 9.41
N SER A 15 2.56 -10.82 8.53
CA SER A 15 2.75 -12.14 7.94
C SER A 15 4.22 -12.43 7.75
N GLU A 16 4.64 -13.60 8.25
CA GLU A 16 6.01 -14.08 8.16
C GLU A 16 6.05 -15.49 7.56
N GLY A 17 6.98 -15.72 6.64
CA GLY A 17 7.19 -17.05 6.06
C GLY A 17 8.20 -17.09 4.93
N SER A 18 8.69 -18.28 4.59
CA SER A 18 9.69 -18.43 3.52
C SER A 18 9.14 -18.09 2.13
N SER A 19 7.86 -18.40 1.88
CA SER A 19 7.15 -18.05 0.65
C SER A 19 5.72 -17.65 0.99
N LEU A 20 5.37 -16.39 0.81
CA LEU A 20 4.04 -15.87 1.10
C LEU A 20 3.39 -15.32 -0.17
N GLN A 21 2.13 -15.69 -0.36
CA GLN A 21 1.20 -15.03 -1.26
C GLN A 21 0.08 -14.44 -0.42
N LEU A 22 -0.05 -13.12 -0.43
CA LEU A 22 -1.05 -12.38 0.33
C LEU A 22 -1.82 -11.47 -0.60
N GLU A 23 -3.13 -11.61 -0.54
CA GLU A 23 -4.05 -10.70 -1.21
C GLU A 23 -4.91 -10.06 -0.12
N VAL A 24 -4.80 -8.75 0.02
CA VAL A 24 -5.31 -8.03 1.18
C VAL A 24 -6.17 -6.87 0.70
N CYS A 25 -7.46 -6.91 1.04
CA CYS A 25 -8.39 -5.81 0.81
C CYS A 25 -8.82 -5.21 2.15
N LEU A 26 -8.45 -3.96 2.43
CA LEU A 26 -8.81 -3.29 3.68
C LEU A 26 -9.60 -2.00 3.42
N PHE A 27 -10.76 -1.90 4.06
CA PHE A 27 -11.53 -0.66 4.17
C PHE A 27 -11.42 -0.12 5.60
N LEU A 28 -10.73 1.01 5.77
CA LEU A 28 -10.33 1.54 7.06
C LEU A 28 -10.58 3.05 7.14
N SER A 29 -11.27 3.52 8.19
CA SER A 29 -11.38 4.97 8.41
C SER A 29 -10.06 5.56 8.90
N ARG A 30 -9.32 4.84 9.74
CA ARG A 30 -7.93 5.12 10.16
C ARG A 30 -7.20 3.80 10.24
N GLY A 31 -6.09 3.64 9.53
CA GLY A 31 -5.35 2.38 9.55
C GLY A 31 -4.06 2.40 10.37
N ILE A 32 -3.48 1.22 10.48
CA ILE A 32 -2.25 0.85 11.19
C ILE A 32 -1.40 0.04 10.18
N PRO A 33 -0.05 0.07 10.24
CA PRO A 33 0.85 -0.56 9.28
C PRO A 33 0.49 -1.98 8.84
N VAL A 34 0.71 -2.24 7.55
CA VAL A 34 0.79 -3.61 7.00
C VAL A 34 2.28 -3.96 6.94
N LEU A 35 2.69 -5.02 7.63
CA LEU A 35 4.07 -5.54 7.62
C LEU A 35 4.05 -6.98 7.08
N SER A 36 4.90 -7.25 6.11
CA SER A 36 5.14 -8.62 5.65
C SER A 36 6.63 -8.88 5.50
N GLU A 37 7.09 -10.01 6.04
CA GLU A 37 8.48 -10.44 5.95
C GLU A 37 8.60 -11.86 5.38
N GLY A 38 9.55 -12.08 4.47
CA GLY A 38 9.78 -13.41 3.92
C GLY A 38 10.81 -13.50 2.82
N SER A 39 11.26 -14.70 2.46
CA SER A 39 12.28 -14.87 1.40
C SER A 39 11.69 -14.61 0.01
N SER A 40 10.47 -15.07 -0.26
CA SER A 40 9.69 -14.71 -1.44
C SER A 40 8.31 -14.22 -1.04
N LEU A 41 8.00 -12.96 -1.36
CA LEU A 41 6.69 -12.36 -1.09
C LEU A 41 6.03 -11.96 -2.41
N GLN A 42 4.79 -12.40 -2.59
CA GLN A 42 3.84 -11.83 -3.53
C GLN A 42 2.72 -11.19 -2.72
N LEU A 43 2.54 -9.88 -2.90
CA LEU A 43 1.62 -9.08 -2.12
C LEU A 43 0.74 -8.25 -3.05
N GLU A 44 -0.54 -8.56 -3.09
CA GLU A 44 -1.54 -7.74 -3.75
C GLU A 44 -2.38 -7.05 -2.67
N VAL A 45 -2.38 -5.72 -2.67
CA VAL A 45 -2.97 -4.93 -1.59
C VAL A 45 -3.88 -3.86 -2.16
N CYS A 46 -5.16 -3.91 -1.80
CA CYS A 46 -6.14 -2.86 -2.06
C CYS A 46 -6.53 -2.18 -0.73
N LEU A 47 -6.12 -0.93 -0.51
CA LEU A 47 -6.47 -0.18 0.69
C LEU A 47 -7.37 1.02 0.37
N PHE A 48 -8.50 1.12 1.06
CA PHE A 48 -9.35 2.30 1.12
C PHE A 48 -9.24 2.94 2.49
N LEU A 49 -8.61 4.12 2.57
CA LEU A 49 -8.19 4.74 3.82
C LEU A 49 -8.53 6.24 3.84
N SER A 50 -9.18 6.73 4.89
CA SER A 50 -9.37 8.18 5.02
C SER A 50 -8.11 8.91 5.53
N ARG A 51 -7.18 8.20 6.17
CA ARG A 51 -5.86 8.70 6.60
C ARG A 51 -4.79 7.66 6.32
N GLY A 52 -3.66 8.14 5.80
CA GLY A 52 -2.55 7.31 5.31
C GLY A 52 -1.90 6.41 6.36
N VAL A 53 -1.38 5.29 5.88
CA VAL A 53 -0.82 4.18 6.64
C VAL A 53 0.43 3.64 5.94
N PRO A 54 1.55 3.43 6.65
CA PRO A 54 2.72 2.79 6.06
C PRO A 54 2.41 1.35 5.61
N VAL A 55 2.74 1.02 4.37
CA VAL A 55 2.87 -0.37 3.92
C VAL A 55 4.36 -0.69 3.93
N LEU A 56 4.79 -1.66 4.72
CA LEU A 56 6.19 -2.10 4.83
C LEU A 56 6.29 -3.55 4.38
N SER A 57 7.28 -3.86 3.56
CA SER A 57 7.55 -5.24 3.17
C SER A 57 9.03 -5.50 3.02
N GLU A 58 9.52 -6.58 3.62
CA GLU A 58 10.93 -6.95 3.61
C GLU A 58 11.12 -8.39 3.12
N GLY A 59 12.11 -8.60 2.25
CA GLY A 59 12.39 -9.95 1.77
C GLY A 59 13.42 -10.07 0.65
N SER A 60 13.88 -11.29 0.37
CA SER A 60 14.90 -11.48 -0.68
C SER A 60 14.33 -11.23 -2.09
N SER A 61 13.09 -11.64 -2.33
CA SER A 61 12.36 -11.43 -3.59
C SER A 61 10.94 -10.95 -3.31
N LEU A 62 10.62 -9.71 -3.68
CA LEU A 62 9.30 -9.12 -3.49
C LEU A 62 8.65 -8.78 -4.82
N GLN A 63 7.41 -9.21 -4.98
CA GLN A 63 6.47 -8.72 -5.98
C GLN A 63 5.30 -8.09 -5.25
N GLN A 64 5.05 -6.82 -5.53
CA GLN A 64 4.04 -6.04 -4.84
C GLN A 64 3.18 -5.26 -5.83
N GLU A 65 1.87 -5.46 -5.74
CA GLU A 65 0.87 -4.70 -6.48
C GLU A 65 -0.04 -4.02 -5.46
N VAL A 66 0.02 -2.69 -5.40
CA VAL A 66 -0.58 -1.92 -4.31
C VAL A 66 -1.49 -0.84 -4.88
N CYS A 67 -2.78 -0.96 -4.64
CA CYS A 67 -3.79 0.05 -4.95
C CYS A 67 -4.23 0.77 -3.67
N LEU A 68 -3.91 2.06 -3.55
CA LEU A 68 -4.28 2.88 -2.40
C LEU A 68 -5.27 3.99 -2.79
N PHE A 69 -6.42 4.02 -2.14
CA PHE A 69 -7.34 5.16 -2.13
C PHE A 69 -7.20 5.90 -0.80
N LEU A 70 -6.46 7.02 -0.80
CA LEU A 70 -6.20 7.81 0.41
C LEU A 70 -6.66 9.27 0.28
N SER A 71 -7.39 9.80 1.27
CA SER A 71 -7.59 11.26 1.35
C SER A 71 -6.37 12.04 1.89
N ARG A 72 -5.41 11.34 2.50
CA ARG A 72 -4.11 11.89 2.94
C ARG A 72 -3.02 10.85 2.72
N GLY A 73 -1.90 11.27 2.14
CA GLY A 73 -0.82 10.39 1.70
C GLY A 73 -0.24 9.49 2.79
N ALA A 74 0.34 8.38 2.33
CA ALA A 74 0.99 7.36 3.14
C ALA A 74 2.29 6.90 2.50
N PRO A 75 3.34 6.61 3.27
CA PRO A 75 4.52 5.98 2.72
C PRO A 75 4.26 4.51 2.34
N VAL A 76 4.77 4.08 1.19
CA VAL A 76 4.96 2.66 0.88
C VAL A 76 6.46 2.42 0.89
N LEU A 77 6.95 1.54 1.78
CA LEU A 77 8.36 1.17 1.88
C LEU A 77 8.50 -0.33 1.57
N SER A 78 9.45 -0.67 0.70
CA SER A 78 9.76 -2.06 0.39
C SER A 78 11.27 -2.26 0.33
N GLU A 79 11.78 -3.28 1.01
CA GLU A 79 13.22 -3.60 1.10
C GLU A 79 13.48 -5.04 0.65
N GLY A 80 14.49 -5.22 -0.22
CA GLY A 80 14.82 -6.57 -0.66
C GLY A 80 15.85 -6.70 -1.78
N SER A 81 16.34 -7.92 -2.01
CA SER A 81 17.38 -8.12 -3.05
C SER A 81 16.81 -7.95 -4.47
N SER A 82 15.62 -8.48 -4.74
CA SER A 82 14.89 -8.27 -5.99
C SER A 82 13.46 -7.76 -5.73
N LEU A 83 13.18 -6.52 -6.12
CA LEU A 83 11.88 -5.88 -5.92
C LEU A 83 11.21 -5.57 -7.26
N GLN A 84 9.95 -5.97 -7.37
CA GLN A 84 9.02 -5.51 -8.39
C GLN A 84 7.82 -4.89 -7.69
N LEU A 85 7.64 -3.58 -7.88
CA LEU A 85 6.64 -2.79 -7.19
C LEU A 85 5.77 -2.04 -8.21
N GLU A 86 4.48 -2.29 -8.20
CA GLU A 86 3.48 -1.59 -8.98
C GLU A 86 2.48 -0.93 -8.03
N VAL A 87 2.45 0.40 -8.02
CA VAL A 87 1.66 1.16 -7.04
C VAL A 87 0.73 2.11 -7.76
N CYS A 88 -0.56 1.97 -7.51
CA CYS A 88 -1.60 2.90 -7.95
C CYS A 88 -2.12 3.70 -6.76
N LEU A 89 -1.97 5.01 -6.80
CA LEU A 89 -2.27 5.93 -5.70
C LEU A 89 -3.37 6.92 -6.12
N PHE A 90 -4.55 6.80 -5.52
CA PHE A 90 -5.64 7.77 -5.65
C PHE A 90 -5.64 8.69 -4.43
N LEU A 91 -5.02 9.86 -4.57
CA LEU A 91 -4.72 10.73 -3.43
C LEU A 91 -5.25 12.16 -3.60
N SER A 92 -5.70 12.76 -2.50
CA SER A 92 -5.92 14.22 -2.44
C SER A 92 -4.62 14.99 -2.14
N ARG A 93 -3.63 14.34 -1.52
CA ARG A 93 -2.33 14.90 -1.10
C ARG A 93 -1.24 13.85 -1.23
N GLY A 94 -0.06 14.27 -1.69
CA GLY A 94 1.05 13.39 -2.10
C GLY A 94 1.48 12.36 -1.06
N ALA A 95 2.03 11.26 -1.56
CA ALA A 95 2.53 10.11 -0.82
C ALA A 95 3.91 9.70 -1.36
N PRO A 96 4.93 9.49 -0.50
CA PRO A 96 6.20 8.95 -0.93
C PRO A 96 6.11 7.43 -1.13
N VAL A 97 6.74 6.91 -2.19
CA VAL A 97 6.97 5.47 -2.38
C VAL A 97 8.47 5.28 -2.39
N LEU A 98 9.00 4.56 -1.40
CA LEU A 98 10.44 4.29 -1.26
C LEU A 98 10.66 2.78 -1.43
N SER A 99 11.67 2.41 -2.20
CA SER A 99 12.06 1.01 -2.37
C SER A 99 13.58 0.94 -2.35
N GLU A 100 14.13 -0.04 -1.64
CA GLU A 100 15.57 -0.24 -1.47
C GLU A 100 15.94 -1.69 -1.81
N GLY A 101 16.97 -1.88 -2.63
CA GLY A 101 17.31 -3.22 -3.10
C GLY A 101 18.35 -3.30 -4.20
N SER A 102 18.92 -4.49 -4.36
CA SER A 102 19.96 -4.73 -5.38
C SER A 102 19.41 -4.74 -6.80
N SER A 103 18.13 -5.07 -6.99
CA SER A 103 17.45 -5.09 -8.29
C SER A 103 16.04 -4.56 -8.12
N LEU A 104 15.83 -3.29 -8.50
CA LEU A 104 14.57 -2.57 -8.31
C LEU A 104 13.85 -2.32 -9.65
N GLN A 105 12.58 -2.67 -9.70
CA GLN A 105 11.65 -2.28 -10.75
C GLN A 105 10.42 -1.66 -10.09
N GLN A 106 10.23 -0.36 -10.29
CA GLN A 106 9.17 0.39 -9.62
C GLN A 106 8.35 1.18 -10.63
N LYS A 107 7.02 0.98 -10.60
CA LYS A 107 6.04 1.79 -11.34
C LYS A 107 5.08 2.41 -10.33
N VAL A 108 4.98 3.74 -10.36
CA VAL A 108 4.07 4.49 -9.49
C VAL A 108 3.14 5.35 -10.33
N TRP A 109 1.85 5.11 -10.18
CA TRP A 109 0.78 5.87 -10.79
C TRP A 109 0.13 6.72 -9.70
N VAL A 110 0.13 8.05 -9.87
CA VAL A 110 -0.56 8.95 -8.93
C VAL A 110 -1.72 9.61 -9.65
N VAL A 111 -2.93 9.26 -9.23
CA VAL A 111 -4.17 9.86 -9.70
C VAL A 111 -4.63 10.87 -8.65
N PRO A 112 -4.54 12.18 -8.91
CA PRO A 112 -5.07 13.19 -8.01
C PRO A 112 -6.60 13.09 -7.99
N VAL A 113 -7.19 12.97 -6.80
CA VAL A 113 -8.65 13.01 -6.65
C VAL A 113 -9.09 14.47 -6.74
N PRO A 114 -9.91 14.85 -7.74
CA PRO A 114 -10.33 16.23 -7.91
C PRO A 114 -11.16 16.66 -6.69
N LEU A 115 -10.74 17.72 -6.02
CA LEU A 115 -11.59 18.43 -5.07
C LEU A 115 -12.74 19.00 -5.89
N SER A 116 -13.95 18.46 -5.72
CA SER A 116 -15.15 19.09 -6.27
C SER A 116 -15.21 20.52 -5.74
N SER A 117 -14.79 21.48 -6.54
CA SER A 117 -14.96 22.89 -6.25
C SER A 117 -16.47 23.17 -6.32
N GLY A 118 -17.10 23.18 -5.15
CA GLY A 118 -18.46 23.70 -5.01
C GLY A 118 -18.49 25.10 -5.63
N ARG A 119 -19.24 25.23 -6.72
CA ARG A 119 -19.53 26.52 -7.35
C ARG A 119 -20.26 27.37 -6.29
N PRO A 120 -19.74 28.53 -5.84
CA PRO A 120 -20.54 29.42 -5.03
C PRO A 120 -21.60 30.01 -5.95
N THR A 121 -22.86 29.59 -5.77
CA THR A 121 -24.00 30.32 -6.31
C THR A 121 -24.24 31.51 -5.38
N GLY A 122 -23.70 32.66 -5.75
CA GLY A 122 -23.94 33.97 -5.16
C GLY A 122 -24.14 34.98 -6.27
#